data_AF-S0P2V9-F1
#
_entry.id   AF-S0P2V9-F1
#
_cell.length_a   1.000
_cell.length_b   1.000
_cell.length_c   1.000
_cell.angle_alpha   90.00
_cell.angle_beta   90.00
_cell.angle_gamma   90.00
#
_symmetry.space_group_name_H-M   'P 1'
#
loop_
_entity.id
_entity.type
_entity.pdbx_description
1 polymer ?
#
loop_
_entity_poly.entity_id
_entity_poly.type
_entity_poly.pdbx_seq_one_letter_code
_entity_poly.pdbx_strand_id
1 'polypeptide(L)'
;MLIYGLLAALATMLAKKLGSTLNSFVMTGWNLVIDGFALLLIGLFMNDDLSIITWTPLGITLLIILAATSAIPFSLWYWCAQYANLSELSVYKFIMPISGSILSVILGEKFTAPLLVGLALVCLSIIMMNYSPAKHKKETQQTKLGSVK
;
A
#
# COMPACT_ATOMS: atom_id res chain seq x y z
N MET A 1 -8.94 -11.87 3.34
CA MET A 1 -7.56 -11.68 3.86
C MET A 1 -6.58 -12.73 3.33
N LEU A 2 -6.89 -14.04 3.35
CA LEU A 2 -5.97 -15.09 2.85
C LEU A 2 -5.66 -14.99 1.35
N ILE A 3 -6.68 -14.84 0.50
CA ILE A 3 -6.52 -14.71 -0.97
C ILE A 3 -5.66 -13.48 -1.32
N TYR A 4 -5.90 -12.35 -0.66
CA TYR A 4 -5.09 -11.14 -0.80
C TYR A 4 -3.63 -11.38 -0.41
N GLY A 5 -3.38 -12.03 0.73
CA GLY A 5 -2.02 -12.33 1.19
C GLY A 5 -1.24 -13.19 0.19
N LEU A 6 -1.91 -14.21 -0.38
CA LEU A 6 -1.31 -15.07 -1.41
C LEU A 6 -1.01 -14.29 -2.69
N LEU A 7 -1.97 -13.51 -3.19
CA LEU A 7 -1.79 -12.66 -4.38
C LEU A 7 -0.67 -11.64 -4.18
N ALA A 8 -0.61 -11.01 -3.01
CA ALA A 8 0.43 -10.04 -2.68
C ALA A 8 1.82 -10.69 -2.62
N ALA A 9 1.94 -11.88 -2.03
CA ALA A 9 3.20 -12.62 -2.00
C ALA A 9 3.68 -12.97 -3.42
N LEU A 10 2.78 -13.50 -4.26
CA LEU A 10 3.07 -13.80 -5.67
C LEU A 10 3.46 -12.55 -6.46
N ALA A 11 2.71 -11.46 -6.32
CA ALA A 11 3.01 -10.19 -6.97
C ALA A 11 4.39 -9.65 -6.57
N THR A 12 4.78 -9.78 -5.31
CA THR A 12 6.09 -9.32 -4.82
C THR A 12 7.23 -10.17 -5.40
N MET A 13 7.03 -11.50 -5.50
CA MET A 13 7.99 -12.40 -6.16
C MET A 13 8.12 -12.10 -7.65
N LEU A 14 7.01 -11.81 -8.33
CA LEU A 14 6.98 -11.47 -9.75
C LEU A 14 7.61 -10.11 -10.03
N ALA A 15 7.32 -9.10 -9.20
CA ALA A 15 7.90 -7.76 -9.29
C ALA A 15 9.43 -7.77 -9.13
N LYS A 16 9.96 -8.65 -8.26
CA LYS A 16 11.41 -8.84 -8.10
C LYS A 16 12.05 -9.46 -9.34
N LYS A 17 11.30 -10.27 -10.11
CA LYS A 17 11.75 -10.90 -11.35
C LYS A 17 11.60 -9.99 -12.58
N LEU A 18 10.58 -9.13 -12.58
CA LEU A 18 10.33 -8.11 -13.61
C LEU A 18 11.05 -6.78 -13.33
N GLY A 19 12.00 -6.75 -12.39
CA GLY A 19 12.71 -5.55 -12.02
C GLY A 19 13.45 -4.94 -13.23
N SER A 20 12.85 -3.91 -13.83
CA SER A 20 13.50 -2.69 -14.34
C SER A 20 12.69 -2.03 -15.47
N THR A 21 12.84 -0.70 -15.55
CA THR A 21 12.67 0.21 -16.72
C THR A 21 11.38 1.02 -16.89
N LEU A 22 10.27 0.73 -16.20
CA LEU A 22 9.05 1.53 -16.39
C LEU A 22 8.93 2.68 -15.37
N ASN A 23 8.54 3.86 -15.88
CA ASN A 23 8.22 5.03 -15.05
C ASN A 23 7.05 4.69 -14.12
N SER A 24 7.28 4.75 -12.81
CA SER A 24 6.33 4.30 -11.77
C SER A 24 4.98 5.04 -11.83
N PHE A 25 4.98 6.27 -12.36
CA PHE A 25 3.76 7.04 -12.58
C PHE A 25 2.87 6.43 -13.67
N VAL A 26 3.45 5.98 -14.79
CA VAL A 26 2.73 5.35 -15.90
C VAL A 26 2.14 4.01 -15.46
N MET A 27 2.89 3.25 -14.67
CA MET A 27 2.42 1.96 -14.15
C MET A 27 1.25 2.13 -13.18
N THR A 28 1.30 3.15 -12.33
CA THR A 28 0.19 3.50 -11.42
C THR A 28 -1.05 3.96 -12.18
N GLY A 29 -0.87 4.75 -13.24
CA GLY A 29 -1.96 5.14 -14.14
C GLY A 29 -2.67 3.94 -14.75
N TRP A 30 -1.92 2.95 -15.25
CA TRP A 30 -2.51 1.71 -15.76
C TRP A 30 -3.23 0.90 -14.69
N ASN A 31 -2.70 0.79 -13.48
CA ASN A 31 -3.39 0.11 -12.37
C ASN A 31 -4.73 0.78 -12.08
N LEU A 32 -4.78 2.11 -11.95
CA LEU A 32 -6.01 2.86 -11.67
C LEU A 32 -7.04 2.73 -12.79
N VAL A 33 -6.61 2.72 -14.06
CA VAL A 33 -7.51 2.52 -15.21
C VAL A 33 -8.09 1.11 -15.20
N ILE A 34 -7.26 0.09 -14.97
CA ILE A 34 -7.71 -1.31 -14.92
C ILE A 34 -8.67 -1.52 -13.74
N ASP A 35 -8.34 -1.01 -12.56
CA ASP A 35 -9.19 -1.10 -11.36
C ASP A 35 -10.52 -0.38 -11.57
N GLY A 36 -10.48 0.85 -12.11
CA GLY A 36 -11.69 1.61 -12.42
C GLY A 36 -12.56 0.94 -13.47
N PHE A 37 -11.96 0.38 -14.52
CA PHE A 37 -12.67 -0.36 -15.57
C PHE A 37 -13.29 -1.67 -15.05
N ALA A 38 -12.57 -2.40 -14.20
CA ALA A 38 -13.10 -3.60 -13.55
C ALA A 38 -14.30 -3.27 -12.66
N LEU A 39 -14.22 -2.21 -11.85
CA LEU A 39 -15.34 -1.75 -11.03
C LEU A 39 -16.52 -1.27 -11.87
N LEU A 40 -16.26 -0.61 -13.01
CA LEU A 40 -17.30 -0.20 -13.94
C LEU A 40 -18.06 -1.42 -14.50
N LEU A 41 -17.34 -2.45 -14.96
CA LEU A 41 -17.96 -3.69 -15.45
C LEU A 41 -18.80 -4.35 -14.37
N ILE A 42 -18.27 -4.51 -13.15
CA ILE A 42 -19.02 -5.09 -12.04
C ILE A 42 -20.28 -4.27 -11.75
N GLY A 43 -20.17 -2.94 -11.75
CA GLY A 43 -21.31 -2.04 -11.55
C GLY A 43 -22.40 -2.20 -12.62
N LEU A 44 -22.00 -2.38 -13.89
CA LEU A 44 -22.92 -2.64 -15.00
C LEU A 44 -23.61 -4.01 -14.90
N PHE A 45 -22.93 -5.02 -14.37
CA PHE A 45 -23.52 -6.36 -14.18
C PHE A 45 -24.39 -6.48 -12.92
N MET A 46 -24.17 -5.63 -11.91
CA MET A 46 -24.91 -5.67 -10.65
C MET A 46 -26.19 -4.83 -10.63
N ASN A 47 -26.29 -3.80 -11.47
CA ASN A 47 -27.46 -2.92 -11.54
C ASN A 47 -28.14 -3.03 -12.90
N ASP A 48 -29.37 -3.53 -12.91
CA ASP A 48 -30.20 -3.62 -14.12
C ASP A 48 -30.82 -2.27 -14.50
N ASP A 49 -30.79 -1.27 -13.61
CA ASP A 49 -31.47 0.01 -13.79
C ASP A 49 -30.50 1.20 -13.60
N LEU A 50 -29.90 1.65 -14.70
CA LEU A 50 -29.01 2.82 -14.73
C LEU A 50 -29.76 4.14 -14.51
N SER A 51 -31.10 4.11 -14.50
CA SER A 51 -32.00 5.25 -14.33
C SER A 51 -31.95 5.86 -12.93
N ILE A 52 -31.42 5.12 -11.94
CA ILE A 52 -31.32 5.54 -10.54
C ILE A 52 -30.16 6.54 -10.34
N ILE A 53 -29.23 6.63 -11.31
CA ILE A 53 -28.08 7.55 -11.23
C ILE A 53 -28.55 8.98 -11.47
N THR A 54 -28.78 9.71 -10.38
CA THR A 54 -29.04 11.15 -10.43
C THR A 54 -27.73 11.91 -10.55
N TRP A 55 -27.47 12.46 -11.74
CA TRP A 55 -26.32 13.31 -11.99
C TRP A 55 -26.53 14.70 -11.35
N THR A 56 -26.18 14.79 -10.07
CA THR A 56 -26.18 16.05 -9.34
C THR A 56 -24.78 16.68 -9.37
N PRO A 57 -24.67 18.02 -9.32
CA PRO A 57 -23.36 18.67 -9.19
C PRO A 57 -22.58 18.17 -7.98
N LEU A 58 -23.26 17.91 -6.86
CA LEU A 58 -22.69 17.33 -5.64
C LEU A 58 -22.13 15.92 -5.90
N GLY A 59 -22.87 15.07 -6.61
CA GLY A 59 -22.42 13.73 -6.98
C GLY A 59 -21.14 13.76 -7.83
N ILE A 60 -21.08 14.67 -8.82
CA ILE A 60 -19.88 14.85 -9.64
C ILE A 60 -18.70 15.32 -8.78
N THR A 61 -18.91 16.28 -7.87
CA THR A 61 -17.87 16.73 -6.95
C THR A 61 -17.36 15.59 -6.05
N LEU A 62 -18.25 14.76 -5.51
CA LEU A 62 -17.86 13.59 -4.72
C LEU A 62 -17.05 12.59 -5.55
N LEU A 63 -17.45 12.31 -6.79
CA LEU A 63 -16.70 11.42 -7.68
C LEU A 63 -15.29 11.95 -7.96
N ILE A 64 -15.14 13.27 -8.17
CA ILE A 64 -13.82 13.89 -8.36
C ILE A 64 -12.98 13.76 -7.09
N ILE A 65 -13.55 13.99 -5.90
CA ILE A 65 -12.84 13.85 -4.63
C ILE A 65 -12.39 12.40 -4.43
N LEU A 66 -13.24 11.42 -4.72
CA LEU A 66 -12.91 10.00 -4.63
C LEU A 66 -11.80 9.60 -5.61
N ALA A 67 -11.89 10.06 -6.86
CA ALA A 67 -10.87 9.82 -7.88
C ALA A 67 -9.52 10.43 -7.47
N ALA A 68 -9.51 11.66 -6.95
CA ALA A 68 -8.30 12.32 -6.44
C ALA A 68 -7.72 11.59 -5.22
N THR A 69 -8.58 11.13 -4.30
CA THR A 69 -8.18 10.38 -3.10
C THR A 69 -7.58 9.02 -3.43
N SER A 70 -7.91 8.44 -4.59
CA SER A 70 -7.24 7.24 -5.10
C SER A 70 -5.93 7.64 -5.80
N ALA A 71 -6.00 8.53 -6.79
CA ALA A 71 -4.85 8.82 -7.65
C ALA A 71 -3.66 9.42 -6.91
N ILE A 72 -3.87 10.37 -5.99
CA ILE A 72 -2.79 11.10 -5.33
C ILE A 72 -1.97 10.18 -4.40
N PRO A 73 -2.57 9.47 -3.42
CA PRO A 73 -1.80 8.62 -2.50
C PRO A 73 -1.16 7.44 -3.20
N PHE A 74 -1.84 6.81 -4.17
CA PHE A 74 -1.24 5.70 -4.92
C PHE A 74 -0.05 6.17 -5.75
N SER A 75 -0.16 7.29 -6.46
CA SER A 75 0.96 7.82 -7.25
C SER A 75 2.16 8.17 -6.38
N LEU A 76 1.91 8.80 -5.22
CA LEU A 76 2.95 9.13 -4.25
C LEU A 76 3.62 7.87 -3.69
N TRP A 77 2.81 6.85 -3.35
CA TRP A 77 3.31 5.56 -2.85
C TRP A 77 4.23 4.89 -3.86
N TYR A 78 3.78 4.71 -5.10
CA TYR A 78 4.56 4.05 -6.15
C TYR A 78 5.80 4.85 -6.56
N TRP A 79 5.73 6.19 -6.50
CA TRP A 79 6.89 7.05 -6.69
C TRP A 79 7.93 6.89 -5.57
N CYS A 80 7.53 6.85 -4.30
CA CYS A 80 8.45 6.54 -3.21
C CYS A 80 8.99 5.11 -3.29
N ALA A 81 8.14 4.16 -3.69
CA ALA A 81 8.48 2.74 -3.78
C ALA A 81 9.55 2.43 -4.83
N GLN A 82 9.71 3.28 -5.85
CA GLN A 82 10.74 3.07 -6.88
C GLN A 82 12.17 3.38 -6.37
N TYR A 83 12.29 4.20 -5.32
CA TYR A 83 13.59 4.63 -4.77
C TYR A 83 13.96 3.93 -3.46
N ALA A 84 12.97 3.42 -2.72
CA ALA A 84 13.19 2.79 -1.41
C ALA A 84 13.43 1.27 -1.52
N ASN A 85 14.25 0.73 -0.61
CA ASN A 85 14.42 -0.72 -0.49
C ASN A 85 13.09 -1.37 -0.05
N LEU A 86 12.74 -2.54 -0.60
CA LEU A 86 11.47 -3.23 -0.27
C LEU A 86 11.26 -3.46 1.24
N SER A 87 12.34 -3.63 2.01
CA SER A 87 12.31 -3.76 3.47
C SER A 87 12.03 -2.46 4.22
N GLU A 88 12.38 -1.31 3.64
CA GLU A 88 12.07 0.00 4.23
C GLU A 88 10.60 0.35 4.01
N LEU A 89 10.06 0.01 2.83
CA LEU A 89 8.64 0.21 2.50
C LEU A 89 7.69 -0.56 3.41
N SER A 90 8.07 -1.74 3.90
CA SER A 90 7.22 -2.48 4.84
C SER A 90 7.08 -1.75 6.18
N VAL A 91 8.07 -0.97 6.61
CA VAL A 91 7.98 -0.15 7.84
C VAL A 91 6.91 0.92 7.66
N TYR A 92 6.91 1.60 6.51
CA TYR A 92 5.96 2.66 6.21
C TYR A 92 4.51 2.17 6.22
N LYS A 93 4.23 0.90 5.91
CA LYS A 93 2.86 0.37 5.96
C LYS A 93 2.27 0.37 7.38
N PHE A 94 3.10 0.37 8.42
CA PHE A 94 2.64 0.48 9.81
C PHE A 94 2.14 1.89 10.17
N ILE A 95 2.41 2.91 9.34
CA ILE A 95 1.86 4.25 9.59
C ILE A 95 0.34 4.29 9.39
N MET A 96 -0.22 3.45 8.52
CA MET A 96 -1.65 3.42 8.19
C MET A 96 -2.54 3.20 9.43
N PRO A 97 -2.33 2.15 10.25
CA PRO A 97 -3.13 1.97 11.46
C PRO A 97 -2.89 3.07 12.51
N ILE A 98 -1.67 3.63 12.59
CA ILE A 98 -1.34 4.70 13.55
C ILE A 98 -2.09 5.99 13.19
N SER A 99 -2.01 6.43 11.93
CA SER A 99 -2.69 7.64 11.45
C SER A 99 -4.21 7.49 11.53
N GLY A 100 -4.75 6.32 11.18
CA GLY A 100 -6.18 6.01 11.30
C GLY A 100 -6.67 6.11 12.75
N SER A 101 -5.88 5.61 13.70
CA SER A 101 -6.22 5.69 15.13
C SER A 101 -6.17 7.13 15.64
N ILE A 102 -5.17 7.92 15.25
CA ILE A 102 -5.06 9.34 15.63
C ILE A 102 -6.25 10.12 15.06
N LEU A 103 -6.58 9.91 13.78
CA LEU A 103 -7.69 10.60 13.13
C LEU A 103 -9.03 10.23 13.78
N SER A 104 -9.22 8.97 14.17
CA SER A 104 -10.40 8.50 14.89
C SER A 104 -10.60 9.26 16.21
N VAL A 105 -9.54 9.44 17.00
CA VAL A 105 -9.60 10.24 18.25
C VAL A 105 -9.92 11.71 17.98
N ILE A 106 -9.33 12.31 16.94
CA ILE A 106 -9.60 13.70 16.56
C ILE A 106 -11.08 13.88 16.15
N LEU A 107 -11.68 12.87 15.52
CA LEU A 107 -13.10 12.83 15.15
C LEU A 107 -14.03 12.58 16.35
N GLY A 108 -13.49 12.43 17.56
CA GLY A 108 -14.26 12.26 18.80
C GLY A 108 -14.66 10.82 19.11
N GLU A 109 -14.12 9.83 18.41
CA GLU A 109 -14.33 8.42 18.74
C GLU A 109 -13.69 8.06 20.10
N LYS A 110 -14.38 7.21 20.87
CA LYS A 110 -13.87 6.78 22.18
C LYS A 110 -12.73 5.79 21.97
N PHE A 111 -11.60 6.08 22.61
CA PHE A 111 -10.45 5.18 22.62
C PHE A 111 -10.80 3.89 23.36
N THR A 112 -11.05 2.82 22.59
CA THR A 112 -11.48 1.52 23.12
C THR A 112 -10.28 0.61 23.36
N ALA A 113 -10.39 -0.31 24.33
CA ALA A 113 -9.29 -1.22 24.68
C ALA A 113 -8.73 -2.05 23.50
N PRO A 114 -9.53 -2.52 22.53
CA PRO A 114 -9.02 -3.18 21.33
C PRO A 114 -8.12 -2.27 20.47
N LEU A 115 -8.42 -0.96 20.40
CA LEU A 115 -7.61 0.00 19.65
C LEU A 115 -6.23 0.17 20.29
N LEU A 116 -6.18 0.23 21.63
CA LEU A 116 -4.93 0.29 22.40
C LEU A 116 -4.07 -0.96 22.17
N VAL A 117 -4.68 -2.15 22.22
CA VAL A 117 -3.99 -3.43 21.98
C VAL A 117 -3.47 -3.50 20.53
N GLY A 118 -4.27 -3.08 19.55
CA GLY A 118 -3.86 -3.01 18.15
C GLY A 118 -2.65 -2.08 17.94
N LEU A 119 -2.67 -0.89 18.54
CA LEU A 119 -1.54 0.05 18.51
C LEU A 119 -0.28 -0.55 19.16
N ALA A 120 -0.41 -1.22 20.31
CA ALA A 120 0.71 -1.88 20.97
C ALA A 120 1.33 -2.98 20.09
N LEU A 121 0.50 -3.78 19.39
CA LEU A 121 0.97 -4.78 18.44
C LEU A 121 1.70 -4.16 17.24
N VAL A 122 1.21 -3.03 16.72
CA VAL A 122 1.89 -2.29 15.64
C VAL A 122 3.25 -1.79 16.10
N CYS A 123 3.34 -1.20 17.30
CA CYS A 123 4.61 -0.80 17.88
C CYS A 123 5.58 -1.99 18.03
N LEU A 124 5.08 -3.14 18.52
CA LEU A 124 5.88 -4.35 18.66
C LEU A 124 6.40 -4.87 17.31
N SER A 125 5.58 -4.80 16.26
CA SER A 125 5.96 -5.19 14.90
C SER A 125 7.08 -4.32 14.33
N ILE A 126 7.05 -3.00 14.59
CA ILE A 126 8.12 -2.09 14.17
C ILE A 126 9.42 -2.40 14.92
N ILE A 127 9.33 -2.64 16.24
CA ILE A 127 10.48 -2.99 17.08
C ILE A 127 11.11 -4.28 16.58
N MET A 128 10.33 -5.36 16.39
CA MET A 128 10.82 -6.64 15.89
C MET A 128 11.46 -6.53 14.51
N MET A 129 10.90 -5.70 13.61
CA MET A 129 11.44 -5.54 12.27
C MET A 129 12.76 -4.77 12.25
N ASN A 130 12.92 -3.78 13.13
CA ASN A 130 14.19 -3.06 13.32
C ASN A 130 15.22 -3.89 14.11
N TYR A 131 14.75 -4.85 14.93
CA TYR A 131 15.61 -5.75 15.70
C TYR A 131 16.32 -6.83 14.87
N SER A 132 16.18 -6.84 13.54
CA SER A 132 16.96 -7.72 12.65
C SER A 132 18.29 -7.04 12.32
N PRO A 133 19.35 -7.26 13.11
CA PRO A 133 20.55 -6.44 13.09
C PRO A 133 21.54 -7.07 12.13
N ALA A 134 22.12 -6.30 11.21
CA ALA A 134 23.55 -6.29 10.93
C ALA A 134 24.34 -7.64 10.79
N LYS A 135 23.69 -8.78 10.54
CA LYS A 135 24.33 -10.10 10.50
C LYS A 135 24.66 -10.54 9.08
N HIS A 136 23.96 -10.01 8.07
CA HIS A 136 24.25 -10.32 6.67
C HIS A 136 25.30 -9.43 6.00
N LYS A 137 25.72 -8.32 6.65
CA LYS A 137 26.74 -7.43 6.06
C LYS A 137 28.18 -7.86 6.36
N LYS A 138 28.41 -8.81 7.29
CA LYS A 138 29.75 -9.29 7.65
C LYS A 138 30.24 -10.49 6.83
N GLU A 139 29.36 -11.33 6.29
CA GLU A 139 29.80 -12.47 5.46
C GLU A 139 30.21 -12.08 4.04
N THR A 140 29.49 -11.16 3.38
CA THR A 140 29.81 -10.78 1.99
C THR A 140 31.10 -9.94 1.85
N GLN A 141 31.59 -9.32 2.93
CA GLN A 141 32.87 -8.61 2.92
C GLN A 141 34.08 -9.51 3.22
N GLN A 142 33.91 -10.60 3.98
CA GLN A 142 35.03 -11.53 4.26
C GLN A 142 35.31 -12.49 3.09
N THR A 143 34.30 -12.91 2.33
CA THR A 143 34.53 -13.75 1.13
C THR A 143 35.24 -12.99 0.00
N LYS A 144 35.05 -11.66 -0.11
CA LYS A 144 35.77 -10.85 -1.12
C LYS A 144 37.21 -10.53 -0.75
N LEU A 145 37.59 -10.57 0.53
CA LEU A 145 38.96 -10.31 0.96
C LEU A 145 39.83 -11.58 1.02
N GLY A 146 39.23 -12.77 1.10
CA GLY A 146 39.93 -14.06 1.08
C GLY A 146 40.25 -14.63 -0.31
N SER A 147 39.76 -13.99 -1.38
CA SER A 147 39.98 -14.37 -2.79
C SER A 147 41.06 -13.52 -3.48
N VAL A 148 41.75 -12.63 -2.76
CA VAL A 148 42.83 -11.77 -3.28
C VAL A 148 44.15 -12.05 -2.55
N LYS A 149 44.38 -13.32 -2.19
CA LYS A 149 45.68 -13.82 -1.75
C LYS A 149 46.06 -15.04 -2.55
#